data_AF-A0A0B6Y7V8-F1
#
_entry.id   AF-A0A0B6Y7V8-F1
#
_cell.length_a   1.000
_cell.length_b   1.000
_cell.length_c   1.000
_cell.angle_alpha   90.00
_cell.angle_beta   90.00
_cell.angle_gamma   90.00
#
_symmetry.space_group_name_H-M   'P 1'
#
loop_
_entity.id
_entity.type
_entity.pdbx_description
1 polymer ?
#
loop_
_entity_poly.entity_id
_entity_poly.type
_entity_poly.pdbx_seq_one_letter_code
_entity_poly.pdbx_strand_id
1 'polypeptide(L)'
;KDANIVGIVVGTLGVAKYRNVIEHLKCVLKKAGKKSYTFVVGKLNPAKLANFAEVDIYILVACPESTLLDQSEFYRPIVSPLEMEIACNQAREWTGEYSTDFRDILPGASMYVENLDSGESSDSRTDVSLISNRVRVLGIRETPTVSANPGQDLVLRSEAMTVASVSENAGEYLSGRTWKGLEQKLGETPVTKAVEGQYGIAVGYQNESASS
;
A
#
# COMPACT_ATOMS: atom_id res chain seq x y z
N LYS A 1 -4.91 6.11 9.04
CA LYS A 1 -4.25 7.44 9.00
C LYS A 1 -2.72 7.35 9.08
N ASP A 2 -2.14 6.54 9.99
CA ASP A 2 -0.67 6.40 10.21
C ASP A 2 0.11 5.63 9.13
N ALA A 3 -0.58 4.96 8.19
CA ALA A 3 0.07 4.16 7.17
C ALA A 3 0.88 5.04 6.19
N ASN A 4 2.10 4.62 5.88
CA ASN A 4 2.99 5.26 4.90
C ASN A 4 2.92 4.57 3.54
N ILE A 5 2.81 3.23 3.55
CA ILE A 5 2.75 2.39 2.35
C ILE A 5 1.40 1.68 2.29
N VAL A 6 0.69 1.87 1.18
CA VAL A 6 -0.66 1.37 0.95
C VAL A 6 -0.70 0.44 -0.27
N GLY A 7 -1.31 -0.73 -0.11
CA GLY A 7 -1.50 -1.69 -1.19
C GLY A 7 -2.92 -1.67 -1.75
N ILE A 8 -3.12 -1.23 -3.00
CA ILE A 8 -4.40 -1.30 -3.71
C ILE A 8 -4.54 -2.70 -4.30
N VAL A 9 -5.41 -3.52 -3.72
CA VAL A 9 -5.69 -4.89 -4.16
C VAL A 9 -6.94 -4.92 -5.01
N VAL A 10 -6.79 -5.34 -6.27
CA VAL A 10 -7.89 -5.45 -7.23
C VAL A 10 -8.34 -6.90 -7.27
N GLY A 11 -9.49 -7.17 -6.65
CA GLY A 11 -10.10 -8.51 -6.59
C GLY A 11 -11.09 -8.80 -7.73
N THR A 12 -11.48 -7.77 -8.50
CA THR A 12 -12.45 -7.92 -9.59
C THR A 12 -11.94 -7.31 -10.90
N LEU A 13 -11.85 -8.14 -11.93
CA LEU A 13 -11.54 -7.70 -13.29
C LEU A 13 -12.80 -7.42 -14.13
N GLY A 14 -13.97 -7.89 -13.67
CA GLY A 14 -15.24 -7.83 -14.40
C GLY A 14 -16.15 -6.65 -14.08
N VAL A 15 -15.80 -5.81 -13.10
CA VAL A 15 -16.65 -4.68 -12.69
C VAL A 15 -16.25 -3.42 -13.46
N ALA A 16 -17.20 -2.74 -14.09
CA ALA A 16 -16.92 -1.50 -14.80
C ALA A 16 -16.31 -0.42 -13.87
N LYS A 17 -15.49 0.47 -14.44
CA LYS A 17 -14.84 1.61 -13.74
C LYS A 17 -13.82 1.25 -12.64
N TYR A 18 -13.37 0.00 -12.54
CA TYR A 18 -12.29 -0.37 -11.60
C TYR A 18 -10.99 0.43 -11.86
N ARG A 19 -10.70 0.78 -13.11
CA ARG A 19 -9.54 1.62 -13.46
C ARG A 19 -9.67 3.04 -12.88
N ASN A 20 -10.85 3.63 -13.03
CA ASN A 20 -11.14 4.97 -12.53
C ASN A 20 -10.97 5.06 -11.01
N VAL A 21 -11.41 4.04 -10.25
CA VAL A 21 -11.20 4.04 -8.80
C VAL A 21 -9.74 3.86 -8.43
N ILE A 22 -8.97 3.03 -9.16
CA ILE A 22 -7.52 2.91 -8.91
C ILE A 22 -6.81 4.23 -9.13
N GLU A 23 -7.13 4.94 -10.22
CA GLU A 23 -6.58 6.27 -10.52
C GLU A 23 -6.98 7.30 -9.47
N HIS A 24 -8.26 7.31 -9.08
CA HIS A 24 -8.76 8.17 -8.02
C HIS A 24 -8.04 7.92 -6.69
N LEU A 25 -7.94 6.66 -6.25
CA LEU A 25 -7.23 6.28 -5.02
C LEU A 25 -5.75 6.66 -5.09
N LYS A 26 -5.08 6.45 -6.22
CA LYS A 26 -3.68 6.90 -6.39
C LYS A 26 -3.54 8.41 -6.24
N CYS A 27 -4.49 9.19 -6.77
CA CYS A 27 -4.50 10.64 -6.61
C CYS A 27 -4.67 11.03 -5.14
N VAL A 28 -5.68 10.47 -4.47
CA VAL A 28 -5.95 10.72 -3.04
C VAL A 28 -4.76 10.34 -2.16
N LEU A 29 -4.17 9.17 -2.39
CA LEU A 29 -2.99 8.69 -1.64
C LEU A 29 -1.76 9.57 -1.88
N LYS A 30 -1.53 10.00 -3.14
CA LYS A 30 -0.41 10.88 -3.48
C LYS A 30 -0.55 12.24 -2.80
N LYS A 31 -1.76 12.83 -2.79
CA LYS A 31 -2.04 14.09 -2.07
C LYS A 31 -1.83 13.94 -0.56
N ALA A 32 -2.16 12.79 0.01
CA ALA A 32 -1.91 12.48 1.41
C ALA A 32 -0.45 12.09 1.74
N GLY A 33 0.47 12.18 0.78
CA GLY A 33 1.90 11.86 0.97
C GLY A 33 2.18 10.35 1.16
N LYS A 34 1.28 9.47 0.73
CA LYS A 34 1.39 8.02 0.91
C LYS A 34 1.88 7.32 -0.35
N LYS A 35 2.75 6.33 -0.19
CA LYS A 35 3.23 5.46 -1.29
C LYS A 35 2.16 4.41 -1.58
N SER A 36 1.84 4.19 -2.86
CA SER A 36 0.80 3.24 -3.27
C SER A 36 1.32 2.19 -4.24
N TYR A 37 1.06 0.91 -3.97
CA TYR A 37 1.33 -0.20 -4.89
C TYR A 37 0.03 -0.84 -5.35
N THR A 38 -0.10 -1.24 -6.62
CA THR A 38 -1.30 -1.92 -7.13
C THR A 38 -1.02 -3.40 -7.32
N PHE A 39 -1.81 -4.24 -6.66
CA PHE A 39 -1.77 -5.69 -6.74
C PHE A 39 -3.01 -6.19 -7.48
N VAL A 40 -2.80 -6.84 -8.62
CA VAL A 40 -3.88 -7.52 -9.35
C VAL A 40 -3.87 -8.98 -8.93
N VAL A 41 -4.85 -9.38 -8.12
CA VAL A 41 -4.88 -10.71 -7.50
C VAL A 41 -6.28 -11.27 -7.70
N GLY A 42 -6.42 -12.44 -8.36
CA GLY A 42 -7.73 -13.03 -8.61
C GLY A 42 -8.49 -13.33 -7.31
N LYS A 43 -8.12 -14.41 -6.61
CA LYS A 43 -8.61 -14.69 -5.26
C LYS A 43 -7.63 -14.14 -4.23
N LEU A 44 -8.14 -13.35 -3.29
CA LEU A 44 -7.38 -12.86 -2.15
C LEU A 44 -6.93 -14.05 -1.30
N ASN A 45 -5.67 -14.05 -0.91
CA ASN A 45 -5.10 -15.10 -0.07
C ASN A 45 -4.13 -14.44 0.93
N PRO A 46 -4.28 -14.68 2.25
CA PRO A 46 -3.37 -14.17 3.28
C PRO A 46 -1.89 -14.43 2.97
N ALA A 47 -1.55 -15.61 2.47
CA ALA A 47 -0.18 -15.98 2.12
C ALA A 47 0.41 -15.10 1.00
N LYS A 48 -0.41 -14.61 0.07
CA LYS A 48 0.05 -13.71 -0.99
C LYS A 48 0.37 -12.31 -0.47
N LEU A 49 -0.47 -11.80 0.43
CA LEU A 49 -0.28 -10.48 1.03
C LEU A 49 0.86 -10.48 2.05
N ALA A 50 1.10 -11.60 2.74
CA ALA A 50 2.20 -11.75 3.69
C ALA A 50 3.59 -11.56 3.06
N ASN A 51 3.73 -11.78 1.74
CA ASN A 51 5.00 -11.56 1.02
C ASN A 51 5.38 -10.07 0.92
N PHE A 52 4.44 -9.16 1.16
CA PHE A 52 4.66 -7.72 1.09
C PHE A 52 4.57 -7.07 2.48
N ALA A 53 5.50 -7.45 3.37
CA ALA A 53 5.56 -6.95 4.74
C ALA A 53 5.75 -5.43 4.85
N GLU A 54 6.21 -4.77 3.78
CA GLU A 54 6.38 -3.32 3.66
C GLU A 54 5.06 -2.57 3.59
N VAL A 55 3.98 -3.25 3.21
CA VAL A 55 2.67 -2.63 3.12
C VAL A 55 2.06 -2.55 4.51
N ASP A 56 1.68 -1.35 4.92
CA ASP A 56 1.06 -1.11 6.24
C ASP A 56 -0.43 -1.48 6.24
N ILE A 57 -1.10 -1.25 5.11
CA ILE A 57 -2.55 -1.41 4.96
C ILE A 57 -2.92 -1.72 3.51
N TYR A 58 -3.94 -2.54 3.32
CA TYR A 58 -4.47 -2.87 2.00
C TYR A 58 -5.84 -2.25 1.76
N ILE A 59 -6.07 -1.77 0.54
CA ILE A 59 -7.39 -1.35 0.07
C ILE A 59 -7.91 -2.45 -0.83
N LEU A 60 -9.09 -3.00 -0.55
CA LEU A 60 -9.72 -3.97 -1.42
C LEU A 60 -10.69 -3.28 -2.38
N VAL A 61 -10.35 -3.29 -3.66
CA VAL A 61 -11.27 -2.93 -4.75
C VAL A 61 -11.92 -4.21 -5.26
N ALA A 62 -13.13 -4.49 -4.77
CA ALA A 62 -13.90 -5.69 -5.13
C ALA A 62 -15.39 -5.35 -5.37
N CYS A 63 -16.17 -6.36 -5.78
CA CYS A 63 -17.63 -6.24 -5.89
C CYS A 63 -18.24 -6.06 -4.49
N PRO A 64 -19.29 -5.23 -4.32
CA PRO A 64 -19.97 -5.05 -3.03
C PRO A 64 -20.41 -6.39 -2.38
N GLU A 65 -20.77 -7.38 -3.19
CA GLU A 65 -21.16 -8.74 -2.76
C GLU A 65 -19.99 -9.56 -2.18
N SER A 66 -18.75 -9.20 -2.52
CA SER A 66 -17.52 -9.89 -2.10
C SER A 66 -16.85 -9.23 -0.89
N THR A 67 -17.46 -8.18 -0.31
CA THR A 67 -16.84 -7.36 0.75
C THR A 67 -16.81 -8.04 2.12
N LEU A 68 -17.56 -9.14 2.30
CA LEU A 68 -17.57 -9.94 3.54
C LEU A 68 -16.32 -10.85 3.62
N LEU A 69 -15.15 -10.23 3.75
CA LEU A 69 -13.92 -10.94 4.07
C LEU A 69 -13.78 -11.12 5.58
N ASP A 70 -13.32 -12.31 5.99
CA ASP A 70 -12.86 -12.51 7.35
C ASP A 70 -11.51 -11.80 7.53
N GLN A 71 -11.52 -10.67 8.25
CA GLN A 71 -10.32 -9.87 8.47
C GLN A 71 -9.32 -10.54 9.43
N SER A 72 -9.76 -11.53 10.21
CA SER A 72 -8.92 -12.17 11.24
C SER A 72 -7.75 -12.97 10.67
N GLU A 73 -7.87 -13.43 9.41
CA GLU A 73 -6.82 -14.20 8.73
C GLU A 73 -5.68 -13.33 8.17
N PHE A 74 -5.84 -12.00 8.14
CA PHE A 74 -4.90 -11.09 7.49
C PHE A 74 -3.98 -10.38 8.50
N TYR A 75 -2.67 -10.47 8.26
CA TYR A 75 -1.64 -9.81 9.08
C TYR A 75 -1.67 -8.28 9.03
N ARG A 76 -2.28 -7.71 7.98
CA ARG A 76 -2.43 -6.27 7.77
C ARG A 76 -3.91 -5.94 7.58
N PRO A 77 -4.37 -4.79 8.09
CA PRO A 77 -5.75 -4.39 7.91
C PRO A 77 -6.09 -4.24 6.42
N ILE A 78 -7.31 -4.66 6.07
CA ILE A 78 -7.90 -4.47 4.76
C ILE A 78 -9.05 -3.47 4.92
N VAL A 79 -9.08 -2.44 4.09
CA VAL A 79 -10.11 -1.40 4.12
C VAL A 79 -10.80 -1.25 2.77
N SER A 80 -12.00 -0.70 2.78
CA SER A 80 -12.73 -0.32 1.58
C SER A 80 -12.16 0.98 0.97
N PRO A 81 -12.43 1.26 -0.32
CA PRO A 81 -12.06 2.52 -0.94
C PRO A 81 -12.65 3.74 -0.22
N LEU A 82 -13.89 3.63 0.29
CA LEU A 82 -14.55 4.68 1.07
C LEU A 82 -13.81 4.97 2.39
N GLU A 83 -13.47 3.93 3.15
CA GLU A 83 -12.71 4.05 4.41
C GLU A 83 -11.34 4.70 4.18
N MET A 84 -10.67 4.31 3.10
CA MET A 84 -9.39 4.91 2.72
C MET A 84 -9.54 6.39 2.39
N GLU A 85 -10.60 6.77 1.68
CA GLU A 85 -10.85 8.14 1.31
C GLU A 85 -11.15 9.00 2.53
N ILE A 86 -11.99 8.54 3.47
CA ILE A 86 -12.23 9.21 4.76
C ILE A 86 -10.92 9.41 5.54
N ALA A 87 -9.98 8.46 5.41
CA ALA A 87 -8.70 8.55 6.10
C ALA A 87 -7.72 9.56 5.46
N CYS A 88 -7.85 9.88 4.17
CA CYS A 88 -6.85 10.65 3.40
C CYS A 88 -7.36 11.95 2.80
N ASN A 89 -8.66 12.05 2.53
CA ASN A 89 -9.29 13.26 2.02
C ASN A 89 -9.71 14.14 3.20
N GLN A 90 -8.95 15.20 3.46
CA GLN A 90 -9.22 16.11 4.58
C GLN A 90 -10.56 16.85 4.44
N ALA A 91 -11.06 17.01 3.21
CA ALA A 91 -12.36 17.63 2.95
C ALA A 91 -13.54 16.68 3.24
N ARG A 92 -13.29 15.37 3.42
CA ARG A 92 -14.32 14.37 3.70
C ARG A 92 -14.43 14.13 5.20
N GLU A 93 -15.54 14.55 5.77
CA GLU A 93 -15.91 14.19 7.14
C GLU A 93 -16.72 12.88 7.19
N TRP A 94 -16.64 12.17 8.31
CA TRP A 94 -17.44 10.96 8.53
C TRP A 94 -18.87 11.35 8.91
N THR A 95 -19.82 11.11 8.01
CA THR A 95 -21.25 11.44 8.19
C THR A 95 -22.07 10.29 8.80
N GLY A 96 -21.50 9.08 8.91
CA GLY A 96 -22.21 7.88 9.33
C GLY A 96 -22.78 7.05 8.17
N GLU A 97 -22.80 7.59 6.96
CA GLU A 97 -23.21 6.86 5.76
C GLU A 97 -22.08 5.94 5.28
N TYR A 98 -22.41 4.69 4.98
CA TYR A 98 -21.46 3.69 4.53
C TYR A 98 -21.93 3.03 3.23
N SER A 99 -21.10 3.09 2.19
CA SER A 99 -21.30 2.34 0.94
C SER A 99 -20.16 1.34 0.73
N THR A 100 -20.54 0.13 0.32
CA THR A 100 -19.62 -0.92 -0.12
C THR A 100 -19.27 -0.80 -1.61
N ASP A 101 -19.96 0.06 -2.35
CA ASP A 101 -19.75 0.26 -3.77
C ASP A 101 -18.80 1.43 -4.03
N PHE A 102 -17.62 1.11 -4.56
CA PHE A 102 -16.62 2.12 -4.87
C PHE A 102 -17.03 3.07 -6.00
N ARG A 103 -18.12 2.77 -6.74
CA ARG A 103 -18.65 3.69 -7.76
C ARG A 103 -19.24 4.95 -7.15
N ASP A 104 -19.66 4.89 -5.90
CA ASP A 104 -20.32 6.01 -5.20
C ASP A 104 -19.34 7.13 -4.83
N ILE A 105 -18.06 6.82 -4.77
CA ILE A 105 -16.98 7.77 -4.45
C ILE A 105 -16.29 8.35 -5.70
N LEU A 106 -16.73 7.96 -6.91
CA LEU A 106 -16.15 8.47 -8.16
C LEU A 106 -16.78 9.82 -8.55
N PRO A 107 -16.06 10.66 -9.34
CA PRO A 107 -16.59 11.93 -9.81
C PRO A 107 -17.98 11.78 -10.46
N GLY A 108 -18.94 12.58 -10.00
CA GLY A 108 -20.33 12.59 -10.48
C GLY A 108 -21.27 11.60 -9.77
N ALA A 109 -20.80 10.86 -8.76
CA ALA A 109 -21.63 10.02 -7.92
C ALA A 109 -22.09 10.74 -6.63
N SER A 110 -23.03 10.13 -5.90
CA SER A 110 -23.70 10.73 -4.74
C SER A 110 -22.79 11.01 -3.55
N MET A 111 -21.78 10.16 -3.33
CA MET A 111 -20.87 10.28 -2.20
C MET A 111 -19.53 10.91 -2.61
N TYR A 112 -19.40 11.49 -3.79
CA TYR A 112 -18.15 12.11 -4.24
C TYR A 112 -17.85 13.39 -3.46
N VAL A 113 -16.64 13.47 -2.90
CA VAL A 113 -16.12 14.68 -2.26
C VAL A 113 -14.83 15.06 -2.98
N GLU A 114 -14.79 16.27 -3.51
CA GLU A 114 -13.60 16.76 -4.20
C GLU A 114 -12.44 16.88 -3.21
N ASN A 115 -11.30 16.28 -3.57
CA ASN A 115 -10.09 16.37 -2.76
C ASN A 115 -9.41 17.71 -3.08
N LEU A 116 -9.80 18.74 -2.33
CA LEU A 116 -9.24 20.09 -2.42
C LEU A 116 -7.73 20.05 -2.14
N ASP A 117 -6.93 20.68 -3.00
CA ASP A 117 -5.51 20.82 -2.74
C ASP A 117 -5.31 21.60 -1.44
N SER A 118 -4.51 21.04 -0.54
CA SER A 118 -4.13 21.60 0.77
C SER A 118 -3.23 22.84 0.64
N GLY A 119 -3.43 23.64 -0.41
CA GLY A 119 -2.66 24.84 -0.72
C GLY A 119 -3.22 26.14 -0.15
N GLU A 120 -4.49 26.20 0.30
CA GLU A 120 -5.13 27.48 0.66
C GLU A 120 -6.05 27.46 1.89
N SER A 121 -5.82 26.56 2.85
CA SER A 121 -6.46 26.65 4.18
C SER A 121 -5.41 26.84 5.28
N SER A 122 -5.44 28.05 5.85
CA SER A 122 -4.69 28.50 7.02
C SER A 122 -4.79 27.54 8.21
N ASP A 123 -3.68 27.36 8.94
CA ASP A 123 -3.46 26.46 10.08
C ASP A 123 -3.27 24.97 9.74
N SER A 124 -2.14 24.65 9.12
CA SER A 124 -1.57 23.29 9.20
C SER A 124 -1.16 23.00 10.64
N ARG A 125 -2.14 22.65 11.48
CA ARG A 125 -1.90 22.21 12.85
C ARG A 125 -1.05 20.95 12.82
N THR A 126 0.01 20.91 13.62
CA THR A 126 0.81 19.70 13.82
C THR A 126 -0.11 18.55 14.23
N ASP A 127 -0.16 17.48 13.45
CA ASP A 127 -0.93 16.26 13.74
C ASP A 127 0.03 15.16 14.20
N VAL A 128 -0.18 14.68 15.43
CA VAL A 128 0.57 13.59 16.03
C VAL A 128 -0.41 12.49 16.39
N SER A 129 -0.11 11.27 15.94
CA SER A 129 -0.90 10.11 16.29
C SER A 129 -0.70 9.75 17.76
N LEU A 130 -1.75 9.81 18.58
CA LEU A 130 -1.68 9.40 19.98
C LEU A 130 -1.51 7.88 20.16
N ILE A 131 -1.80 7.11 19.12
CA ILE A 131 -1.76 5.64 19.14
C ILE A 131 -0.36 5.12 18.78
N SER A 132 0.27 5.71 17.77
CA SER A 132 1.61 5.30 17.32
C SER A 132 2.73 6.25 17.73
N ASN A 133 2.38 7.38 18.36
CA ASN A 133 3.28 8.48 18.69
C ASN A 133 4.05 9.03 17.47
N ARG A 134 3.53 8.80 16.25
CA ARG A 134 4.15 9.27 14.99
C ARG A 134 3.61 10.63 14.62
N VAL A 135 4.49 11.53 14.20
CA VAL A 135 4.11 12.80 13.57
C VAL A 135 3.63 12.52 12.15
N ARG A 136 2.41 12.96 11.82
CA ARG A 136 1.81 12.79 10.48
C ARG A 136 1.98 14.05 9.63
N VAL A 137 1.72 15.21 10.24
CA VAL A 137 1.84 16.52 9.61
C VAL A 137 2.63 17.39 10.56
N LEU A 138 3.75 17.93 10.08
CA LEU A 138 4.51 18.93 10.80
C LEU A 138 4.09 20.28 10.22
N GLY A 139 3.47 21.13 11.03
CA GLY A 139 2.95 22.45 10.63
C GLY A 139 4.01 23.49 10.30
N ILE A 140 5.12 23.09 9.67
CA ILE A 140 6.18 24.02 9.29
C ILE A 140 5.75 24.75 8.03
N ARG A 141 5.65 26.08 8.13
CA ARG A 141 5.56 26.97 6.98
C ARG A 141 6.87 26.87 6.20
N GLU A 142 6.86 26.20 5.05
CA GLU A 142 7.93 26.35 4.08
C GLU A 142 7.86 27.79 3.53
N THR A 143 8.72 28.68 4.02
CA THR A 143 9.00 29.93 3.31
C THR A 143 9.89 29.58 2.12
N PRO A 144 9.51 29.91 0.87
CA PRO A 144 10.38 29.62 -0.26
C PRO A 144 11.59 30.58 -0.24
N THR A 145 12.71 30.10 -0.77
CA THR A 145 14.05 30.73 -0.90
C THR A 145 14.96 30.49 0.32
N VAL A 146 16.16 29.91 0.18
CA VAL A 146 17.26 30.33 -0.70
C VAL A 146 18.07 29.13 -1.25
N SER A 147 18.49 29.26 -2.51
CA SER A 147 19.43 28.42 -3.26
C SER A 147 20.68 27.95 -2.48
N ALA A 148 21.03 26.66 -2.55
CA ALA A 148 22.41 26.18 -2.46
C ALA A 148 22.57 24.70 -2.89
N ASN A 149 23.34 24.48 -3.95
CA ASN A 149 24.19 23.33 -4.33
C ASN A 149 23.79 21.87 -3.97
N PRO A 150 23.82 20.94 -4.94
CA PRO A 150 23.63 19.51 -4.67
C PRO A 150 24.85 18.97 -3.91
N GLY A 151 24.69 18.71 -2.60
CA GLY A 151 25.73 18.07 -1.77
C GLY A 151 25.76 18.48 -0.31
N GLN A 152 24.96 19.46 0.12
CA GLN A 152 24.84 19.81 1.54
C GLN A 152 23.36 19.86 1.94
N ASP A 153 22.95 18.90 2.76
CA ASP A 153 21.66 18.93 3.45
C ASP A 153 21.77 19.91 4.63
N LEU A 154 21.61 21.20 4.34
CA LEU A 154 21.61 22.25 5.36
C LEU A 154 20.20 22.42 5.90
N VAL A 155 19.93 21.85 7.06
CA VAL A 155 18.71 22.12 7.83
C VAL A 155 18.91 23.43 8.60
N LEU A 156 18.10 24.45 8.29
CA LEU A 156 18.01 25.66 9.10
C LEU A 156 17.45 25.28 10.48
N ARG A 157 18.24 25.48 11.55
CA ARG A 157 17.76 25.39 12.93
C ARG A 157 16.74 26.51 13.16
N SER A 158 15.45 26.19 13.09
CA SER A 158 14.43 27.00 13.75
C SER A 158 14.38 26.64 15.24
N GLU A 159 14.04 27.62 16.08
CA GLU A 159 13.98 27.50 17.54
C GLU A 159 12.89 26.52 18.03
N ALA A 160 12.13 25.92 17.11
CA ALA A 160 11.18 24.86 17.39
C ALA A 160 11.71 23.52 16.88
N MET A 161 12.27 22.74 17.80
CA MET A 161 12.43 21.28 17.80
C MET A 161 12.23 20.58 16.43
N THR A 162 13.28 20.55 15.62
CA THR A 162 13.33 19.79 14.37
C THR A 162 13.56 18.31 14.67
N VAL A 163 12.49 17.52 14.59
CA VAL A 163 12.58 16.05 14.52
C VAL A 163 12.80 15.69 13.05
N ALA A 164 13.96 15.13 12.72
CA ALA A 164 14.20 14.55 11.42
C ALA A 164 13.24 13.37 11.23
N SER A 165 12.16 13.56 10.47
CA SER A 165 11.29 12.46 10.07
C SER A 165 12.03 11.65 9.02
N VAL A 166 12.68 10.58 9.45
CA VAL A 166 13.22 9.56 8.55
C VAL A 166 12.01 8.90 7.91
N SER A 167 11.65 9.31 6.69
CA SER A 167 10.70 8.51 5.90
C SER A 167 11.44 7.23 5.54
N GLU A 168 11.07 6.11 6.16
CA GLU A 168 11.59 4.80 5.76
C GLU A 168 11.29 4.62 4.27
N ASN A 169 12.35 4.69 3.46
CA ASN A 169 12.19 4.56 2.03
C ASN A 169 11.88 3.10 1.72
N ALA A 170 10.80 2.84 0.98
CA ALA A 170 10.42 1.49 0.57
C ALA A 170 11.59 0.73 -0.09
N GLY A 171 12.47 1.44 -0.82
CA GLY A 171 13.69 0.86 -1.39
C GLY A 171 14.73 0.42 -0.33
N GLU A 172 14.82 1.14 0.78
CA GLU A 172 15.73 0.82 1.89
C GLU A 172 15.23 -0.40 2.65
N TYR A 173 13.92 -0.49 2.92
CA TYR A 173 13.30 -1.69 3.49
C TYR A 173 13.43 -2.92 2.58
N LEU A 174 13.32 -2.76 1.26
CA LEU A 174 13.56 -3.85 0.30
C LEU A 174 15.04 -4.28 0.28
N SER A 175 15.97 -3.33 0.44
CA SER A 175 17.41 -3.60 0.41
C SER A 175 17.89 -4.41 1.62
N GLY A 176 17.31 -4.14 2.81
CA GLY A 176 17.67 -4.75 4.09
C GLY A 176 17.07 -6.13 4.35
N ARG A 177 16.30 -6.70 3.42
CA ARG A 177 15.70 -8.04 3.61
C ARG A 177 16.74 -9.14 3.55
N THR A 178 16.65 -10.07 4.51
CA THR A 178 17.41 -11.32 4.51
C THR A 178 16.90 -12.32 3.47
N TRP A 179 15.62 -12.25 3.11
CA TRP A 179 15.01 -13.07 2.05
C TRP A 179 14.50 -12.19 0.92
N LYS A 180 15.12 -12.32 -0.26
CA LYS A 180 14.75 -11.58 -1.49
C LYS A 180 14.03 -12.45 -2.53
N GLY A 181 13.57 -13.64 -2.13
CA GLY A 181 12.97 -14.63 -3.01
C GLY A 181 14.01 -15.58 -3.59
N LEU A 182 13.64 -16.25 -4.69
CA LEU A 182 14.54 -17.17 -5.40
C LEU A 182 15.56 -16.34 -6.20
N GLU A 183 16.65 -15.94 -5.57
CA GLU A 183 17.74 -15.25 -6.27
C GLU A 183 18.26 -16.12 -7.41
N GLN A 184 18.10 -15.63 -8.65
CA GLN A 184 18.77 -16.24 -9.79
C GLN A 184 20.26 -15.95 -9.64
N LYS A 185 20.99 -16.92 -9.10
CA LYS A 185 22.44 -16.94 -9.02
C LYS A 185 23.08 -17.14 -10.40
N LEU A 186 22.85 -16.20 -11.30
CA LEU A 186 23.35 -16.21 -12.67
C LEU A 186 24.88 -16.29 -12.66
N GLY A 187 25.41 -17.46 -13.01
CA GLY A 187 26.85 -17.71 -13.08
C GLY A 187 27.49 -18.34 -11.82
N GLU A 188 26.77 -18.44 -10.68
CA GLU A 188 27.28 -19.17 -9.50
C GLU A 188 26.73 -20.59 -9.40
N THR A 189 25.66 -20.91 -10.14
CA THR A 189 25.19 -22.29 -10.27
C THR A 189 26.00 -23.00 -11.36
N PRO A 190 26.78 -24.05 -11.01
CA PRO A 190 27.45 -24.85 -12.03
C PRO A 190 26.41 -25.42 -12.99
N VAL A 191 26.73 -25.42 -14.29
CA VAL A 191 25.85 -25.95 -15.33
C VAL A 191 25.76 -27.47 -15.15
N THR A 192 24.76 -27.92 -14.40
CA THR A 192 24.44 -29.33 -14.25
C THR A 192 23.62 -29.76 -15.47
N LYS A 193 24.00 -30.88 -16.10
CA LYS A 193 23.18 -31.47 -17.17
C LYS A 193 21.78 -31.73 -16.64
N ALA A 194 20.76 -31.42 -17.43
CA ALA A 194 19.37 -31.69 -17.07
C ALA A 194 19.24 -33.18 -16.69
N VAL A 195 18.75 -33.44 -15.48
CA VAL A 195 18.42 -34.80 -15.01
C VAL A 195 16.98 -35.06 -15.41
N GLU A 196 16.73 -36.22 -16.00
CA GLU A 196 15.37 -36.65 -16.34
C GLU A 196 14.53 -36.74 -15.06
N GLY A 197 13.44 -35.98 -15.02
CA GLY A 197 12.53 -35.93 -13.88
C GLY A 197 11.74 -37.23 -13.73
N GLN A 198 11.15 -37.44 -12.55
CA GLN A 198 10.24 -38.57 -12.36
C GLN A 198 8.93 -38.29 -13.11
N TYR A 199 8.45 -39.28 -13.87
CA TYR A 199 7.18 -39.24 -14.58
C TYR A 199 6.32 -40.44 -14.15
N GLY A 200 5.02 -40.21 -13.97
CA GLY A 200 4.10 -41.24 -13.48
C GLY A 200 2.80 -40.66 -12.94
N ILE A 201 1.84 -41.53 -12.63
CA ILE A 201 0.62 -41.19 -11.90
C ILE A 201 0.97 -41.17 -10.42
N ALA A 202 0.47 -40.20 -9.65
CA ALA A 202 0.81 -39.96 -8.24
C ALA A 202 0.49 -41.12 -7.25
N VAL A 203 0.06 -42.28 -7.76
CA VAL A 203 -0.27 -43.51 -7.02
C VAL A 203 0.88 -44.53 -7.06
N GLY A 204 1.89 -44.33 -7.89
CA GLY A 204 3.08 -45.19 -7.91
C GLY A 204 4.10 -44.68 -8.91
N TYR A 205 5.20 -44.11 -8.41
CA TYR A 205 6.32 -43.75 -9.28
C TYR A 205 7.06 -45.01 -9.69
N GLN A 206 7.66 -45.04 -10.89
CA GLN A 206 8.34 -46.24 -11.41
C GLN A 206 9.51 -46.73 -10.53
N ASN A 207 10.02 -45.89 -9.63
CA ASN A 207 11.11 -46.23 -8.71
C ASN A 207 10.63 -46.71 -7.33
N GLU A 208 9.32 -46.77 -7.09
CA GLU A 208 8.78 -47.36 -5.87
C GLU A 208 8.72 -48.88 -6.04
N SER A 209 9.69 -49.59 -5.46
CA SER A 209 9.56 -51.02 -5.25
C SER A 209 8.38 -51.26 -4.32
N ALA A 210 7.37 -52.00 -4.80
CA ALA A 210 6.22 -52.38 -4.00
C ALA A 210 6.69 -52.95 -2.65
N SER A 211 6.37 -52.26 -1.57
CA SER A 211 6.57 -52.77 -0.22
C SER A 211 5.65 -53.99 -0.06
N SER A 212 6.25 -55.18 -0.02
CA SER A 212 5.59 -56.46 0.27
C SER A 212 4.93 -56.48 1.64
#